data_AF-A0A349H4Y6-F1
#
_entry.id   AF-A0A349H4Y6-F1
#
_cell.length_a   1.000
_cell.length_b   1.000
_cell.length_c   1.000
_cell.angle_alpha   90.00
_cell.angle_beta   90.00
_cell.angle_gamma   90.00
#
_symmetry.space_group_name_H-M   'P 1'
#
loop_
_entity.id
_entity.type
_entity.pdbx_description
1 polymer ?
#
loop_
_entity_poly.entity_id
_entity_poly.type
_entity_poly.pdbx_seq_one_letter_code
_entity_poly.pdbx_strand_id
1 'polypeptide(L)'
;GHLAADHFAERGFLHIGFVGRKPWSIWENLFIGIQDEARERGMDVDLLSMPAFLQADKSAATPAYERFVDWIRKVPKPLALVCPSDGLAARFCAWVRSVGLQVPTDVAILGNGNNPAICERSFPRLSSIGTAEDQRGIAACELMANLLAGEKPPREAVMIPPSGITVRESTDVLATVDPAVSEALRYMWANIAKNLSVDDVALHTGLHRRTLERAFRTAFGRGVNAELHRRRLEKGAELLHNTELAVTEISEKTGFRSDDYFYRAFRSAFGATPSQWRKANQPQNA
;
A
#
# COMPACT_ATOMS: atom_id res chain seq x y z
N GLY A 1 -10.83 -2.44 12.46
CA GLY A 1 -11.66 -1.25 12.19
C GLY A 1 -10.96 -0.04 12.77
N HIS A 2 -11.10 0.17 14.08
CA HIS A 2 -10.57 1.33 14.78
C HIS A 2 -9.10 1.63 14.46
N LEU A 3 -8.22 0.62 14.63
CA LEU A 3 -6.78 0.76 14.33
C LEU A 3 -6.47 1.28 12.92
N ALA A 4 -7.29 0.93 11.92
CA ALA A 4 -7.09 1.38 10.54
C ALA A 4 -7.44 2.86 10.36
N ALA A 5 -8.59 3.27 10.90
CA ALA A 5 -9.06 4.65 10.82
C ALA A 5 -8.16 5.58 11.65
N ASP A 6 -7.78 5.16 12.86
CA ASP A 6 -6.83 5.88 13.73
C ASP A 6 -5.48 6.12 13.04
N HIS A 7 -4.89 5.07 12.45
CA HIS A 7 -3.64 5.17 11.68
C HIS A 7 -3.69 6.22 10.56
N PHE A 8 -4.83 6.34 9.87
CA PHE A 8 -5.01 7.35 8.82
C PHE A 8 -5.35 8.73 9.37
N ALA A 9 -6.11 8.83 10.46
CA ALA A 9 -6.41 10.08 11.15
C ALA A 9 -5.14 10.75 11.69
N GLU A 10 -4.23 9.99 12.32
CA GLU A 10 -2.92 10.49 12.78
C GLU A 10 -2.05 11.05 11.65
N ARG A 11 -2.29 10.58 10.42
CA ARG A 11 -1.63 11.06 9.20
C ARG A 11 -2.38 12.20 8.52
N GLY A 12 -3.51 12.64 9.08
CA GLY A 12 -4.29 13.78 8.60
C GLY A 12 -5.25 13.48 7.45
N PHE A 13 -5.55 12.21 7.16
CA PHE A 13 -6.56 11.87 6.15
C PHE A 13 -7.94 12.24 6.66
N LEU A 14 -8.76 12.86 5.79
CA LEU A 14 -10.14 13.23 6.09
C LEU A 14 -11.16 12.29 5.43
N HIS A 15 -10.72 11.49 4.46
CA HIS A 15 -11.58 10.60 3.70
C HIS A 15 -11.02 9.18 3.72
N ILE A 16 -11.84 8.22 4.15
CA ILE A 16 -11.49 6.80 4.20
C ILE A 16 -12.45 5.98 3.33
N GLY A 17 -11.90 5.27 2.36
CA GLY A 17 -12.60 4.29 1.55
C GLY A 17 -12.43 2.88 2.11
N PHE A 18 -13.47 2.08 2.07
CA PHE A 18 -13.41 0.64 2.35
C PHE A 18 -13.86 -0.18 1.14
N VAL A 19 -13.15 -1.27 0.84
CA VAL A 19 -13.55 -2.23 -0.19
C VAL A 19 -14.32 -3.37 0.45
N GLY A 20 -15.60 -3.53 0.08
CA GLY A 20 -16.46 -4.54 0.70
C GLY A 20 -17.59 -5.01 -0.21
N ARG A 21 -18.55 -5.73 0.36
CA ARG A 21 -19.76 -6.21 -0.34
C ARG A 21 -20.93 -6.25 0.65
N LYS A 22 -22.13 -5.94 0.16
CA LYS A 22 -23.41 -6.25 0.82
C LYS A 22 -24.13 -7.43 0.11
N PRO A 23 -24.86 -8.32 0.81
CA PRO A 23 -24.89 -8.47 2.27
C PRO A 23 -23.48 -8.71 2.81
N TRP A 24 -23.25 -8.27 4.04
CA TRP A 24 -21.90 -8.22 4.59
C TRP A 24 -21.27 -9.61 4.63
N SER A 25 -19.97 -9.64 4.35
CA SER A 25 -19.14 -10.83 4.52
C SER A 25 -18.52 -10.80 5.91
N ILE A 26 -17.54 -11.68 6.17
CA ILE A 26 -16.76 -11.72 7.41
C ILE A 26 -16.07 -10.38 7.78
N TRP A 27 -16.09 -9.39 6.88
CA TRP A 27 -15.50 -8.07 7.06
C TRP A 27 -16.47 -7.02 7.65
N GLU A 28 -17.69 -7.40 8.03
CA GLU A 28 -18.67 -6.48 8.63
C GLU A 28 -18.09 -5.72 9.82
N ASN A 29 -17.50 -6.45 10.77
CA ASN A 29 -16.88 -5.86 11.97
C ASN A 29 -15.68 -4.97 11.64
N LEU A 30 -14.96 -5.27 10.55
CA LEU A 30 -13.88 -4.40 10.08
C LEU A 30 -14.44 -3.06 9.61
N PHE A 31 -15.52 -3.07 8.82
CA PHE A 31 -16.18 -1.87 8.32
C PHE A 31 -16.85 -1.06 9.44
N ILE A 32 -17.61 -1.72 10.34
CA ILE A 32 -18.24 -1.05 11.49
C ILE A 32 -17.19 -0.32 12.31
N GLY A 33 -16.10 -1.00 12.67
CA GLY A 33 -15.03 -0.34 13.42
C GLY A 33 -14.29 0.73 12.61
N ILE A 34 -14.34 0.76 11.28
CA ILE A 34 -13.85 1.93 10.52
C ILE A 34 -14.82 3.09 10.70
N GLN A 35 -16.12 2.84 10.57
CA GLN A 35 -17.14 3.89 10.70
C GLN A 35 -17.17 4.53 12.08
N ASP A 36 -17.02 3.74 13.14
CA ASP A 36 -17.08 4.26 14.51
C ASP A 36 -15.89 5.16 14.82
N GLU A 37 -14.66 4.72 14.56
CA GLU A 37 -13.47 5.56 14.77
C GLU A 37 -13.44 6.75 13.80
N ALA A 38 -13.83 6.57 12.53
CA ALA A 38 -13.91 7.69 11.59
C ALA A 38 -14.86 8.79 12.08
N ARG A 39 -16.00 8.42 12.67
CA ARG A 39 -16.95 9.37 13.27
C ARG A 39 -16.31 10.15 14.42
N GLU A 40 -15.56 9.49 15.30
CA GLU A 40 -14.86 10.14 16.41
C GLU A 40 -13.75 11.08 15.93
N ARG A 41 -13.09 10.73 14.81
CA ARG A 41 -12.00 11.52 14.21
C ARG A 41 -12.47 12.59 13.21
N GLY A 42 -13.76 12.67 12.91
CA GLY A 42 -14.32 13.62 11.95
C GLY A 42 -13.95 13.32 10.48
N MET A 43 -13.82 12.04 10.14
CA MET A 43 -13.51 11.56 8.79
C MET A 43 -14.78 11.09 8.06
N ASP A 44 -14.84 11.34 6.75
CA ASP A 44 -15.88 10.79 5.88
C ASP A 44 -15.54 9.35 5.45
N VAL A 45 -16.56 8.48 5.41
CA VAL A 45 -16.40 7.07 5.04
C VAL A 45 -17.13 6.75 3.74
N ASP A 46 -16.39 6.28 2.74
CA ASP A 46 -16.92 5.77 1.48
C ASP A 46 -16.83 4.23 1.40
N LEU A 47 -17.81 3.60 0.75
CA LEU A 47 -17.82 2.15 0.51
C LEU A 47 -17.74 1.84 -0.99
N LEU A 48 -16.67 1.20 -1.43
CA LEU A 48 -16.60 0.55 -2.73
C LEU A 48 -17.17 -0.87 -2.62
N SER A 49 -18.43 -1.03 -3.02
CA SER A 49 -19.10 -2.35 -3.04
C SER A 49 -18.71 -3.17 -4.29
N MET A 50 -18.12 -4.36 -4.10
CA MET A 50 -17.63 -5.25 -5.15
C MET A 50 -18.11 -6.70 -4.98
N PRO A 51 -19.38 -7.01 -5.35
CA PRO A 51 -19.98 -8.31 -5.03
C PRO A 51 -19.38 -9.54 -5.73
N ALA A 52 -18.94 -9.42 -6.99
CA ALA A 52 -18.45 -10.53 -7.81
C ALA A 52 -16.92 -10.73 -7.75
N PHE A 53 -16.17 -9.66 -7.52
CA PHE A 53 -14.70 -9.65 -7.57
C PHE A 53 -14.03 -10.38 -6.40
N LEU A 54 -14.70 -10.35 -5.23
CA LEU A 54 -14.23 -11.06 -4.04
C LEU A 54 -14.39 -12.59 -4.15
N GLN A 55 -15.09 -13.09 -5.19
CA GLN A 55 -15.39 -14.52 -5.40
C GLN A 55 -14.50 -15.21 -6.45
N ALA A 56 -13.44 -14.55 -6.93
CA ALA A 56 -12.37 -15.16 -7.73
C ALA A 56 -12.76 -15.73 -9.12
N ASP A 57 -13.75 -15.16 -9.80
CA ASP A 57 -13.92 -15.40 -11.25
C ASP A 57 -13.07 -14.39 -12.06
N LYS A 58 -12.21 -14.89 -12.96
CA LYS A 58 -11.44 -14.05 -13.90
C LYS A 58 -12.36 -13.22 -14.80
N SER A 59 -13.56 -13.71 -15.11
CA SER A 59 -14.56 -12.99 -15.93
C SER A 59 -15.07 -11.70 -15.25
N ALA A 60 -15.01 -11.64 -13.92
CA ALA A 60 -15.46 -10.50 -13.13
C ALA A 60 -14.39 -9.41 -12.97
N ALA A 61 -13.17 -9.60 -13.49
CA ALA A 61 -12.08 -8.66 -13.33
C ALA A 61 -12.32 -7.32 -14.05
N THR A 62 -12.82 -7.35 -15.30
CA THR A 62 -13.08 -6.13 -16.08
C THR A 62 -14.22 -5.29 -15.50
N PRO A 63 -15.41 -5.85 -15.18
CA PRO A 63 -16.47 -5.07 -14.55
C PRO A 63 -16.09 -4.52 -13.16
N ALA A 64 -15.24 -5.22 -12.42
CA ALA A 64 -14.72 -4.74 -11.15
C ALA A 64 -13.76 -3.55 -11.35
N TYR A 65 -12.86 -3.65 -12.33
CA TYR A 65 -11.95 -2.57 -12.67
C TYR A 65 -12.72 -1.31 -13.10
N GLU A 66 -13.68 -1.42 -14.02
CA GLU A 66 -14.50 -0.28 -14.47
C GLU A 66 -15.23 0.40 -13.30
N ARG A 67 -15.87 -0.39 -12.44
CA ARG A 67 -16.51 0.13 -11.21
C ARG A 67 -15.53 0.85 -10.30
N PHE A 68 -14.34 0.30 -10.12
CA PHE A 68 -13.29 0.96 -9.35
C PHE A 68 -12.88 2.29 -9.99
N VAL A 69 -12.64 2.32 -11.31
CA VAL A 69 -12.25 3.54 -12.04
C VAL A 69 -13.31 4.64 -11.88
N ASP A 70 -14.59 4.29 -11.99
CA ASP A 70 -15.69 5.25 -11.82
C ASP A 70 -15.77 5.80 -10.40
N TRP A 71 -15.55 4.95 -9.40
CA TRP A 71 -15.60 5.34 -8.00
C TRP A 71 -14.37 6.16 -7.60
N ILE A 72 -13.17 5.69 -7.93
CA ILE A 72 -11.91 6.35 -7.53
C ILE A 72 -11.77 7.72 -8.15
N ARG A 73 -12.42 8.02 -9.28
CA ARG A 73 -12.43 9.37 -9.87
C ARG A 73 -13.31 10.35 -9.07
N LYS A 74 -14.38 9.88 -8.42
CA LYS A 74 -15.39 10.72 -7.76
C LYS A 74 -15.09 11.01 -6.28
N VAL A 75 -14.53 10.04 -5.55
CA VAL A 75 -14.24 10.20 -4.12
C VAL A 75 -13.22 11.32 -3.87
N PRO A 76 -13.26 12.06 -2.76
CA PRO A 76 -12.25 13.10 -2.48
C PRO A 76 -10.83 12.55 -2.29
N LYS A 77 -9.81 13.36 -2.60
CA LYS A 77 -8.38 13.03 -2.44
C LYS A 77 -7.74 14.03 -1.48
N PRO A 78 -6.73 13.64 -0.70
CA PRO A 78 -6.13 12.29 -0.63
C PRO A 78 -7.08 11.27 0.04
N LEU A 79 -7.12 10.06 -0.49
CA LEU A 79 -7.98 8.98 0.00
C LEU A 79 -7.17 7.95 0.80
N ALA A 80 -7.64 7.59 1.99
CA ALA A 80 -7.17 6.40 2.70
C ALA A 80 -8.01 5.18 2.30
N LEU A 81 -7.45 4.18 1.63
CA LEU A 81 -8.18 2.98 1.21
C LEU A 81 -7.82 1.77 2.09
N VAL A 82 -8.80 1.25 2.83
CA VAL A 82 -8.66 0.01 3.60
C VAL A 82 -9.20 -1.16 2.79
N CYS A 83 -8.36 -2.17 2.63
CA CYS A 83 -8.67 -3.39 1.90
C CYS A 83 -8.80 -4.59 2.86
N PRO A 84 -9.75 -5.51 2.63
CA PRO A 84 -10.01 -6.61 3.56
C PRO A 84 -8.94 -7.73 3.50
N SER A 85 -8.08 -7.72 2.48
CA SER A 85 -6.92 -8.62 2.38
C SER A 85 -5.74 -7.96 1.69
N ASP A 86 -4.53 -8.45 1.97
CA ASP A 86 -3.30 -7.98 1.32
C ASP A 86 -3.31 -8.19 -0.20
N GLY A 87 -3.88 -9.32 -0.67
CA GLY A 87 -3.96 -9.62 -2.09
C GLY A 87 -4.84 -8.62 -2.85
N LEU A 88 -5.93 -8.14 -2.24
CA LEU A 88 -6.75 -7.08 -2.81
C LEU A 88 -6.01 -5.75 -2.77
N ALA A 89 -5.40 -5.41 -1.64
CA ALA A 89 -4.66 -4.17 -1.48
C ALA A 89 -3.54 -4.02 -2.52
N ALA A 90 -2.75 -5.08 -2.74
CA ALA A 90 -1.71 -5.13 -3.78
C ALA A 90 -2.29 -4.88 -5.19
N ARG A 91 -3.47 -5.44 -5.48
CA ARG A 91 -4.17 -5.23 -6.75
C ARG A 91 -4.69 -3.80 -6.90
N PHE A 92 -5.22 -3.21 -5.83
CA PHE A 92 -5.61 -1.80 -5.84
C PHE A 92 -4.42 -0.86 -6.00
N CYS A 93 -3.24 -1.19 -5.47
CA CYS A 93 -2.02 -0.44 -5.79
C CYS A 93 -1.77 -0.38 -7.30
N ALA A 94 -1.90 -1.51 -8.00
CA ALA A 94 -1.75 -1.55 -9.45
C ALA A 94 -2.83 -0.75 -10.18
N TRP A 95 -4.09 -0.86 -9.76
CA TRP A 95 -5.23 -0.17 -10.40
C TRP A 95 -5.23 1.35 -10.17
N VAL A 96 -4.86 1.83 -8.98
CA VAL A 96 -4.67 3.26 -8.72
C VAL A 96 -3.62 3.83 -9.67
N ARG A 97 -2.51 3.12 -9.84
CA ARG A 97 -1.41 3.54 -10.72
C ARG A 97 -1.79 3.50 -12.20
N SER A 98 -2.60 2.53 -12.63
CA SER A 98 -3.05 2.44 -14.04
C SER A 98 -3.97 3.59 -14.46
N VAL A 99 -4.62 4.27 -13.52
CA VAL A 99 -5.41 5.49 -13.78
C VAL A 99 -4.62 6.79 -13.59
N GLY A 100 -3.29 6.70 -13.39
CA GLY A 100 -2.41 7.85 -13.25
C GLY A 100 -2.33 8.45 -11.84
N LEU A 101 -3.03 7.85 -10.86
CA LEU A 101 -2.97 8.26 -9.47
C LEU A 101 -1.75 7.62 -8.76
N GLN A 102 -1.27 8.28 -7.72
CA GLN A 102 -0.09 7.90 -6.97
C GLN A 102 -0.45 7.24 -5.64
N VAL A 103 0.23 6.13 -5.35
CA VAL A 103 0.26 5.52 -4.00
C VAL A 103 1.59 5.91 -3.35
N PRO A 104 1.61 6.50 -2.14
CA PRO A 104 0.47 6.72 -1.25
C PRO A 104 -0.18 8.13 -1.33
N THR A 105 0.32 9.04 -2.17
CA THR A 105 -0.03 10.48 -2.04
C THR A 105 -1.45 10.84 -2.46
N ASP A 106 -1.97 10.25 -3.54
CA ASP A 106 -3.37 10.46 -3.94
C ASP A 106 -4.28 9.44 -3.24
N VAL A 107 -3.78 8.21 -3.12
CA VAL A 107 -4.47 7.10 -2.46
C VAL A 107 -3.47 6.32 -1.61
N ALA A 108 -3.56 6.41 -0.28
CA ALA A 108 -2.82 5.56 0.62
C ALA A 108 -3.60 4.25 0.83
N ILE A 109 -2.92 3.10 0.80
CA ILE A 109 -3.59 1.79 0.79
C ILE A 109 -3.09 0.94 1.95
N LEU A 110 -4.01 0.47 2.79
CA LEU A 110 -3.76 -0.43 3.91
C LEU A 110 -4.39 -1.80 3.68
N GLY A 111 -3.57 -2.84 3.72
CA GLY A 111 -3.99 -4.24 3.68
C GLY A 111 -4.39 -4.79 5.05
N ASN A 112 -4.83 -6.05 5.06
CA ASN A 112 -5.22 -6.78 6.24
C ASN A 112 -4.77 -8.25 6.11
N GLY A 113 -3.91 -8.70 7.02
CA GLY A 113 -3.28 -10.02 6.98
C GLY A 113 -1.81 -9.99 7.38
N ASN A 114 -1.09 -8.96 6.92
CA ASN A 114 0.36 -8.80 6.99
C ASN A 114 1.14 -10.01 6.43
N ASN A 115 0.65 -10.59 5.33
CA ASN A 115 1.32 -11.69 4.64
C ASN A 115 2.62 -11.19 3.99
N PRO A 116 3.81 -11.57 4.48
CA PRO A 116 5.08 -11.03 3.97
C PRO A 116 5.30 -11.35 2.49
N ALA A 117 4.75 -12.47 2.01
CA ALA A 117 4.86 -12.88 0.61
C ALA A 117 4.13 -11.89 -0.32
N ILE A 118 3.06 -11.24 0.14
CA ILE A 118 2.36 -10.21 -0.63
C ILE A 118 2.93 -8.84 -0.30
N CYS A 119 3.08 -8.53 0.99
CA CYS A 119 3.41 -7.19 1.44
C CYS A 119 4.77 -6.70 0.98
N GLU A 120 5.81 -7.54 1.09
CA GLU A 120 7.17 -7.16 0.70
C GLU A 120 7.36 -7.09 -0.82
N ARG A 121 6.50 -7.75 -1.59
CA ARG A 121 6.60 -7.86 -3.06
C ARG A 121 5.64 -6.97 -3.82
N SER A 122 4.76 -6.27 -3.12
CA SER A 122 3.84 -5.28 -3.69
C SER A 122 4.58 -4.00 -4.12
N PHE A 123 4.00 -3.26 -5.07
CA PHE A 123 4.53 -1.97 -5.52
C PHE A 123 3.51 -0.84 -5.37
N PRO A 124 3.73 0.13 -4.45
CA PRO A 124 4.78 0.14 -3.41
C PRO A 124 4.61 -1.00 -2.38
N ARG A 125 5.59 -1.25 -1.51
CA ARG A 125 5.41 -2.30 -0.48
C ARG A 125 4.25 -1.94 0.42
N LEU A 126 3.49 -2.96 0.78
CA LEU A 126 2.15 -2.80 1.30
C LEU A 126 2.14 -2.79 2.83
N SER A 127 1.68 -1.69 3.40
CA SER A 127 1.33 -1.60 4.81
C SER A 127 0.15 -2.50 5.11
N SER A 128 0.14 -3.16 6.26
CA SER A 128 -0.94 -4.09 6.58
C SER A 128 -1.18 -4.25 8.08
N ILE A 129 -2.43 -4.53 8.43
CA ILE A 129 -2.85 -4.90 9.78
C ILE A 129 -2.48 -6.37 10.03
N GLY A 130 -1.70 -6.64 11.07
CA GLY A 130 -1.41 -8.00 11.51
C GLY A 130 -2.59 -8.60 12.25
N THR A 131 -3.02 -9.80 11.86
CA THR A 131 -4.25 -10.42 12.39
C THR A 131 -4.01 -11.33 13.60
N ALA A 132 -2.81 -11.31 14.18
CA ALA A 132 -2.43 -12.09 15.36
C ALA A 132 -2.68 -13.61 15.22
N GLU A 133 -2.28 -14.19 14.07
CA GLU A 133 -2.49 -15.61 13.76
C GLU A 133 -1.91 -16.55 14.81
N ASP A 134 -0.68 -16.29 15.25
CA ASP A 134 -0.01 -17.10 16.27
C ASP A 134 -0.76 -17.04 17.60
N GLN A 135 -1.16 -15.84 18.05
CA GLN A 135 -1.93 -15.68 19.29
C GLN A 135 -3.30 -16.36 19.20
N ARG A 136 -3.96 -16.32 18.03
CA ARG A 136 -5.22 -17.06 17.81
C ARG A 136 -5.01 -18.57 17.91
N GLY A 137 -3.92 -19.09 17.33
CA GLY A 137 -3.57 -20.51 17.42
C GLY A 137 -3.30 -20.94 18.87
N ILE A 138 -2.50 -20.16 19.59
CA ILE A 138 -2.20 -20.41 21.01
C ILE A 138 -3.49 -20.42 21.84
N ALA A 139 -4.32 -19.38 21.72
CA ALA A 139 -5.58 -19.29 22.47
C ALA A 139 -6.54 -20.44 22.15
N ALA A 140 -6.57 -20.90 20.88
CA ALA A 140 -7.38 -22.06 20.49
C ALA A 140 -6.86 -23.36 21.12
N CYS A 141 -5.54 -23.56 21.15
CA CYS A 141 -4.92 -24.72 21.79
C CYS A 141 -5.13 -24.71 23.32
N GLU A 142 -5.00 -23.56 23.97
CA GLU A 142 -5.27 -23.39 25.40
C GLU A 142 -6.74 -23.68 25.72
N LEU A 143 -7.67 -23.13 24.94
CA LEU A 143 -9.09 -23.42 25.09
C LEU A 143 -9.39 -24.92 24.92
N MET A 144 -8.77 -25.56 23.92
CA MET A 144 -8.92 -27.00 23.69
C MET A 144 -8.39 -27.82 24.88
N ALA A 145 -7.24 -27.44 25.45
CA ALA A 145 -6.67 -28.11 26.62
C ALA A 145 -7.60 -28.01 27.85
N ASN A 146 -8.16 -26.83 28.10
CA ASN A 146 -9.10 -26.61 29.20
C ASN A 146 -10.38 -27.46 29.03
N LEU A 147 -10.92 -27.54 27.82
CA LEU A 147 -12.08 -28.38 27.51
C LEU A 147 -11.79 -29.86 27.73
N LEU A 148 -10.60 -30.35 27.34
CA LEU A 148 -10.17 -31.73 27.59
C LEU A 148 -10.00 -32.03 29.08
N ALA A 149 -9.65 -31.02 29.89
CA ALA A 149 -9.59 -31.12 31.35
C ALA A 149 -10.98 -31.09 32.03
N GLY A 150 -12.06 -30.97 31.26
CA GLY A 150 -13.44 -30.95 31.77
C GLY A 150 -13.96 -29.56 32.16
N GLU A 151 -13.23 -28.49 31.83
CA GLU A 151 -13.73 -27.13 32.02
C GLU A 151 -14.90 -26.82 31.08
N LYS A 152 -15.76 -25.88 31.48
CA LYS A 152 -16.89 -25.45 30.65
C LYS A 152 -16.42 -24.46 29.57
N PRO A 153 -16.98 -24.50 28.36
CA PRO A 153 -16.66 -23.52 27.33
C PRO A 153 -17.03 -22.10 27.79
N PRO A 154 -16.28 -21.07 27.35
CA PRO A 154 -16.62 -19.69 27.62
C PRO A 154 -18.00 -19.37 27.02
N ARG A 155 -18.76 -18.52 27.72
CA ARG A 155 -20.10 -18.11 27.28
C ARG A 155 -20.08 -17.15 26.10
N GLU A 156 -18.96 -16.46 25.91
CA GLU A 156 -18.75 -15.48 24.86
C GLU A 156 -17.50 -15.85 24.07
N ALA A 157 -17.43 -15.38 22.83
CA ALA A 157 -16.26 -15.59 21.99
C ALA A 157 -15.04 -14.88 22.59
N VAL A 158 -13.92 -15.59 22.70
CA VAL A 158 -12.64 -15.00 23.11
C VAL A 158 -12.11 -14.16 21.95
N MET A 159 -12.03 -12.85 22.16
CA MET A 159 -11.58 -11.90 21.15
C MET A 159 -10.07 -11.69 21.24
N ILE A 160 -9.34 -12.03 20.18
CA ILE A 160 -7.90 -11.75 20.07
C ILE A 160 -7.70 -10.43 19.30
N PRO A 161 -7.05 -9.42 19.89
CA PRO A 161 -6.81 -8.15 19.21
C PRO A 161 -5.81 -8.32 18.05
N PRO A 162 -5.86 -7.45 17.03
CA PRO A 162 -4.84 -7.43 15.98
C PRO A 162 -3.46 -7.10 16.56
N SER A 163 -2.40 -7.61 15.94
CA SER A 163 -1.01 -7.43 16.39
C SER A 163 -0.40 -6.07 16.01
N GLY A 164 -1.23 -5.09 15.63
CA GLY A 164 -0.80 -3.77 15.17
C GLY A 164 -0.72 -3.62 13.64
N ILE A 165 -0.29 -2.44 13.18
CA ILE A 165 -0.03 -2.15 11.77
C ILE A 165 1.48 -2.20 11.51
N THR A 166 1.88 -2.97 10.50
CA THR A 166 3.23 -2.85 9.92
C THR A 166 3.19 -1.78 8.84
N VAL A 167 3.75 -0.60 9.13
CA VAL A 167 3.80 0.53 8.21
C VAL A 167 4.85 0.28 7.14
N ARG A 168 4.46 0.47 5.89
CA ARG A 168 5.32 0.44 4.70
C ARG A 168 4.94 1.59 3.76
N GLU A 169 5.56 1.62 2.59
CA GLU A 169 5.48 2.69 1.62
C GLU A 169 4.04 3.01 1.17
N SER A 170 3.12 2.04 1.14
CA SER A 170 1.73 2.28 0.73
C SER A 170 0.92 3.18 1.67
N THR A 171 1.42 3.50 2.87
CA THR A 171 0.80 4.46 3.80
C THR A 171 1.80 5.44 4.43
N ASP A 172 3.04 5.47 3.92
CA ASP A 172 4.14 6.30 4.42
C ASP A 172 4.06 7.72 3.86
N VAL A 173 3.00 8.44 4.24
CA VAL A 173 2.75 9.84 3.87
C VAL A 173 1.81 10.53 4.85
N LEU A 174 1.99 11.83 5.04
CA LEU A 174 0.98 12.70 5.66
C LEU A 174 -0.01 13.19 4.60
N ALA A 175 -1.32 13.10 4.85
CA ALA A 175 -2.36 13.52 3.91
C ALA A 175 -2.30 15.02 3.58
N THR A 176 -1.75 15.85 4.48
CA THR A 176 -1.44 17.25 4.20
C THR A 176 -0.14 17.36 3.38
N VAL A 177 -0.08 16.71 2.22
CA VAL A 177 1.00 16.93 1.27
C VAL A 177 0.78 18.31 0.65
N ASP A 178 1.76 19.20 0.81
CA ASP A 178 1.81 20.48 0.10
C ASP A 178 1.54 20.22 -1.40
N PRO A 179 0.59 20.91 -2.06
CA PRO A 179 0.33 20.72 -3.49
C PRO A 179 1.60 20.78 -4.35
N ALA A 180 2.59 21.57 -3.95
CA ALA A 180 3.88 21.64 -4.62
C ALA A 180 4.70 20.34 -4.49
N VAL A 181 4.60 19.61 -3.38
CA VAL A 181 5.21 18.28 -3.22
C VAL A 181 4.50 17.25 -4.08
N SER A 182 3.17 17.30 -4.18
CA SER A 182 2.42 16.43 -5.09
C SER A 182 2.78 16.69 -6.56
N GLU A 183 2.93 17.96 -6.96
CA GLU A 183 3.45 18.33 -8.28
C GLU A 183 4.88 17.84 -8.50
N ALA A 184 5.77 18.04 -7.52
CA ALA A 184 7.15 17.56 -7.57
C ALA A 184 7.21 16.05 -7.85
N LEU A 185 6.38 15.27 -7.15
CA LEU A 185 6.34 13.82 -7.31
C LEU A 185 5.82 13.39 -8.68
N ARG A 186 4.78 14.05 -9.19
CA ARG A 186 4.29 13.80 -10.56
C ARG A 186 5.38 14.10 -11.58
N TYR A 187 6.07 15.21 -11.44
CA TYR A 187 7.19 15.57 -12.32
C TYR A 187 8.33 14.56 -12.24
N MET A 188 8.73 14.16 -11.03
CA MET A 188 9.76 13.15 -10.80
C MET A 188 9.40 11.81 -11.44
N TRP A 189 8.13 11.38 -11.33
CA TRP A 189 7.65 10.14 -11.90
C TRP A 189 7.64 10.17 -13.44
N ALA A 190 7.13 11.26 -14.02
CA ALA A 190 7.13 11.45 -15.47
C ALA A 190 8.54 11.51 -16.07
N ASN A 191 9.55 11.84 -15.26
CA ASN A 191 10.94 12.00 -15.68
C ASN A 191 11.89 11.02 -14.99
N ILE A 192 11.39 9.88 -14.48
CA ILE A 192 12.14 8.97 -13.61
C ILE A 192 13.45 8.44 -14.24
N ALA A 193 13.43 8.21 -15.55
CA ALA A 193 14.57 7.72 -16.33
C ALA A 193 15.64 8.79 -16.63
N LYS A 194 15.28 10.08 -16.51
CA LYS A 194 16.19 11.19 -16.83
C LYS A 194 17.13 11.45 -15.66
N ASN A 195 18.26 12.08 -15.93
CA ASN A 195 19.17 12.57 -14.90
C ASN A 195 18.60 13.82 -14.20
N LEU A 196 17.56 13.64 -13.38
CA LEU A 196 16.95 14.70 -12.57
C LEU A 196 17.86 15.12 -11.41
N SER A 197 18.06 16.42 -11.26
CA SER A 197 18.61 17.05 -10.06
C SER A 197 17.48 17.63 -9.19
N VAL A 198 17.80 17.95 -7.93
CA VAL A 198 16.84 18.65 -7.05
C VAL A 198 16.50 20.04 -7.60
N ASP A 199 17.43 20.69 -8.30
CA ASP A 199 17.21 22.01 -8.88
C ASP A 199 16.21 21.96 -10.04
N ASP A 200 16.19 20.88 -10.81
CA ASP A 200 15.18 20.67 -11.88
C ASP A 200 13.77 20.56 -11.29
N VAL A 201 13.62 19.81 -10.20
CA VAL A 201 12.33 19.63 -9.51
C VAL A 201 11.89 20.94 -8.84
N ALA A 202 12.82 21.66 -8.23
CA ALA A 202 12.59 22.96 -7.62
C ALA A 202 12.13 23.99 -8.67
N LEU A 203 12.80 24.03 -9.82
CA LEU A 203 12.45 24.89 -10.95
C LEU A 203 11.05 24.57 -11.48
N HIS A 204 10.73 23.29 -11.69
CA HIS A 204 9.42 22.86 -12.19
C HIS A 204 8.27 23.25 -11.24
N THR A 205 8.51 23.17 -9.93
CA THR A 205 7.49 23.49 -8.91
C THR A 205 7.42 24.97 -8.54
N GLY A 206 8.34 25.80 -9.05
CA GLY A 206 8.47 27.20 -8.65
C GLY A 206 8.94 27.40 -7.20
N LEU A 207 9.47 26.35 -6.56
CA LEU A 207 9.98 26.41 -5.19
C LEU A 207 11.49 26.62 -5.16
N HIS A 208 11.99 27.31 -4.14
CA HIS A 208 13.42 27.25 -3.82
C HIS A 208 13.80 25.85 -3.33
N ARG A 209 15.00 25.38 -3.70
CA ARG A 209 15.55 24.08 -3.31
C ARG A 209 15.39 23.76 -1.82
N ARG A 210 15.72 24.71 -0.94
CA ARG A 210 15.61 24.54 0.52
C ARG A 210 14.17 24.36 0.99
N THR A 211 13.23 25.05 0.36
CA THR A 211 11.79 24.93 0.65
C THR A 211 11.29 23.55 0.23
N LEU A 212 11.66 23.11 -0.98
CA LEU A 212 11.30 21.79 -1.51
C LEU A 212 11.85 20.66 -0.61
N GLU A 213 13.12 20.71 -0.23
CA GLU A 213 13.74 19.72 0.66
C GLU A 213 13.06 19.65 2.04
N ARG A 214 12.69 20.80 2.60
CA ARG A 214 11.93 20.84 3.87
C ARG A 214 10.56 20.20 3.70
N ALA A 215 9.83 20.53 2.64
CA ALA A 215 8.50 20.01 2.38
C ALA A 215 8.51 18.47 2.22
N PHE A 216 9.50 17.93 1.51
CA PHE A 216 9.70 16.47 1.40
C PHE A 216 10.00 15.80 2.75
N ARG A 217 10.85 16.42 3.59
CA ARG A 217 11.15 15.89 4.92
C ARG A 217 9.92 15.90 5.83
N THR A 218 9.09 16.93 5.75
CA THR A 218 7.82 16.99 6.48
C THR A 218 6.86 15.91 6.01
N ALA A 219 6.71 15.71 4.69
CA ALA A 219 5.74 14.77 4.14
C ALA A 219 6.15 13.28 4.24
N PHE A 220 7.44 12.97 4.10
CA PHE A 220 7.96 11.60 3.96
C PHE A 220 9.11 11.24 4.91
N GLY A 221 9.56 12.16 5.77
CA GLY A 221 10.74 11.97 6.61
C GLY A 221 12.08 11.96 5.86
N ARG A 222 12.09 12.20 4.55
CA ARG A 222 13.28 12.12 3.66
C ARG A 222 13.31 13.24 2.64
N GLY A 223 14.49 13.54 2.10
CA GLY A 223 14.69 14.58 1.09
C GLY A 223 14.35 14.14 -0.34
N VAL A 224 14.41 15.08 -1.28
CA VAL A 224 13.98 14.89 -2.69
C VAL A 224 14.77 13.78 -3.38
N ASN A 225 16.10 13.79 -3.27
CA ASN A 225 16.96 12.78 -3.90
C ASN A 225 16.74 11.38 -3.33
N ALA A 226 16.52 11.26 -2.02
CA ALA A 226 16.24 9.98 -1.38
C ALA A 226 14.91 9.41 -1.87
N GLU A 227 13.89 10.26 -2.00
CA GLU A 227 12.59 9.87 -2.53
C GLU A 227 12.66 9.50 -4.02
N LEU A 228 13.42 10.24 -4.85
CA LEU A 228 13.65 9.88 -6.24
C LEU A 228 14.31 8.49 -6.35
N HIS A 229 15.38 8.28 -5.58
CA HIS A 229 16.12 7.02 -5.60
C HIS A 229 15.23 5.83 -5.20
N ARG A 230 14.43 5.99 -4.15
CA ARG A 230 13.45 5.01 -3.69
C ARG A 230 12.46 4.65 -4.81
N ARG A 231 11.85 5.65 -5.46
CA ARG A 231 10.90 5.44 -6.55
C ARG A 231 11.52 4.75 -7.77
N ARG A 232 12.78 5.05 -8.08
CA ARG A 232 13.51 4.35 -9.16
C ARG A 232 13.70 2.87 -8.86
N LEU A 233 14.03 2.53 -7.62
CA LEU A 233 14.13 1.14 -7.17
C LEU A 233 12.79 0.42 -7.24
N GLU A 234 11.70 1.06 -6.80
CA GLU A 234 10.34 0.52 -6.92
C GLU A 234 9.95 0.28 -8.38
N LYS A 235 10.25 1.24 -9.27
CA LYS A 235 10.00 1.07 -10.71
C LYS A 235 10.82 -0.07 -11.30
N GLY A 236 12.06 -0.23 -10.85
CA GLY A 236 12.91 -1.35 -11.27
C GLY A 236 12.34 -2.69 -10.83
N ALA A 237 11.88 -2.78 -9.58
CA ALA A 237 11.27 -3.98 -9.04
C ALA A 237 9.95 -4.33 -9.74
N GLU A 238 9.15 -3.32 -10.10
CA GLU A 238 7.96 -3.50 -10.95
C GLU A 238 8.33 -4.06 -12.33
N LEU A 239 9.33 -3.49 -13.01
CA LEU A 239 9.76 -3.96 -14.33
C LEU A 239 10.33 -5.39 -14.27
N LEU A 240 11.07 -5.73 -13.22
CA LEU A 240 11.56 -7.09 -12.98
C LEU A 240 10.42 -8.11 -12.81
N HIS A 241 9.28 -7.67 -12.26
CA HIS A 241 8.11 -8.52 -12.05
C HIS A 241 7.27 -8.67 -13.31
N ASN A 242 7.02 -7.57 -14.02
CA ASN A 242 6.04 -7.51 -15.09
C ASN A 242 6.62 -7.72 -16.50
N THR A 243 7.95 -7.81 -16.64
CA THR A 243 8.62 -7.87 -17.94
C THR A 243 9.83 -8.82 -17.93
N GLU A 244 10.28 -9.22 -19.11
CA GLU A 244 11.49 -10.02 -19.30
C GLU A 244 12.76 -9.19 -19.60
N LEU A 245 12.67 -7.85 -19.52
CA LEU A 245 13.78 -6.94 -19.86
C LEU A 245 15.10 -7.31 -19.17
N ALA A 246 16.24 -7.07 -19.80
CA ALA A 246 17.52 -7.30 -19.13
C ALA A 246 17.69 -6.34 -17.93
N VAL A 247 18.48 -6.74 -16.93
CA VAL A 247 18.76 -5.89 -15.75
C VAL A 247 19.41 -4.57 -16.17
N THR A 248 20.23 -4.60 -17.22
CA THR A 248 20.86 -3.43 -17.85
C THR A 248 19.80 -2.46 -18.42
N GLU A 249 18.84 -2.96 -19.19
CA GLU A 249 17.74 -2.15 -19.72
C GLU A 249 16.85 -1.56 -18.62
N ILE A 250 16.64 -2.31 -17.53
CA ILE A 250 15.86 -1.84 -16.38
C ILE A 250 16.58 -0.72 -15.64
N SER A 251 17.89 -0.85 -15.44
CA SER A 251 18.76 0.18 -14.85
C SER A 251 18.66 1.49 -15.67
N GLU A 252 18.76 1.41 -16.99
CA GLU A 252 18.59 2.56 -17.89
C GLU A 252 17.18 3.17 -17.81
N LYS A 253 16.13 2.35 -17.92
CA LYS A 253 14.72 2.81 -17.86
C LYS A 253 14.31 3.39 -16.52
N THR A 254 15.06 3.11 -15.47
CA THR A 254 14.85 3.66 -14.13
C THR A 254 15.79 4.81 -13.80
N GLY A 255 16.67 5.23 -14.72
CA GLY A 255 17.54 6.39 -14.55
C GLY A 255 18.73 6.14 -13.63
N PHE A 256 19.13 4.89 -13.45
CA PHE A 256 20.41 4.53 -12.85
C PHE A 256 21.53 4.70 -13.87
N ARG A 257 22.66 5.27 -13.44
CA ARG A 257 23.82 5.52 -14.32
C ARG A 257 24.74 4.30 -14.49
N SER A 258 24.54 3.27 -13.67
CA SER A 258 25.40 2.09 -13.61
C SER A 258 24.60 0.91 -13.10
N ASP A 259 24.72 -0.20 -13.80
CA ASP A 259 24.06 -1.46 -13.46
C ASP A 259 24.57 -2.02 -12.13
N ASP A 260 25.86 -1.88 -11.85
CA ASP A 260 26.46 -2.25 -10.56
C ASP A 260 25.92 -1.41 -9.40
N TYR A 261 25.61 -0.14 -9.66
CA TYR A 261 24.98 0.72 -8.66
C TYR A 261 23.52 0.33 -8.46
N PHE A 262 22.75 0.10 -9.54
CA PHE A 262 21.39 -0.42 -9.46
C PHE A 262 21.34 -1.73 -8.67
N TYR A 263 22.20 -2.69 -9.00
CA TYR A 263 22.25 -4.00 -8.34
C TYR A 263 22.47 -3.89 -6.82
N ARG A 264 23.47 -3.10 -6.40
CA ARG A 264 23.78 -2.90 -4.98
C ARG A 264 22.66 -2.19 -4.23
N ALA A 265 22.13 -1.11 -4.82
CA ALA A 265 21.03 -0.36 -4.24
C ALA A 265 19.76 -1.23 -4.12
N PHE A 266 19.46 -2.01 -5.16
CA PHE A 266 18.32 -2.93 -5.19
C PHE A 266 18.44 -3.99 -4.10
N ARG A 267 19.59 -4.66 -4.00
CA ARG A 267 19.83 -5.67 -2.96
C ARG A 267 19.73 -5.08 -1.55
N SER A 268 20.24 -3.87 -1.35
CA SER A 268 20.14 -3.19 -0.06
C SER A 268 18.70 -2.85 0.31
N ALA A 269 17.87 -2.46 -0.67
CA ALA A 269 16.49 -2.04 -0.41
C ALA A 269 15.52 -3.22 -0.26
N PHE A 270 15.67 -4.27 -1.06
CA PHE A 270 14.72 -5.39 -1.14
C PHE A 270 15.23 -6.69 -0.52
N GLY A 271 16.47 -6.74 -0.03
CA GLY A 271 17.08 -7.93 0.56
C GLY A 271 17.42 -9.05 -0.43
N ALA A 272 17.09 -8.88 -1.71
CA ALA A 272 17.33 -9.85 -2.79
C ALA A 272 17.94 -9.16 -4.01
N THR A 273 18.70 -9.91 -4.81
CA THR A 273 19.26 -9.38 -6.07
C THR A 273 18.15 -9.23 -7.14
N PRO A 274 18.33 -8.39 -8.17
CA PRO A 274 17.37 -8.27 -9.27
C PRO A 274 16.95 -9.62 -9.88
N SER A 275 17.91 -10.53 -10.08
CA SER A 275 17.65 -11.87 -10.63
C SER A 275 16.88 -12.77 -9.67
N GLN A 276 17.22 -12.75 -8.37
CA GLN A 276 16.49 -13.49 -7.33
C GLN A 276 15.06 -12.98 -7.22
N TRP A 277 14.89 -11.66 -7.27
CA TRP A 277 13.59 -11.00 -7.25
C TRP A 277 12.71 -11.45 -8.42
N ARG A 278 13.25 -11.46 -9.64
CA ARG A 278 12.53 -11.97 -10.82
C ARG A 278 12.11 -13.43 -10.63
N LYS A 279 13.04 -14.29 -10.23
CA LYS A 279 12.77 -15.74 -10.06
C LYS A 279 11.69 -16.01 -9.01
N ALA A 280 11.69 -15.25 -7.90
CA ALA A 280 10.70 -15.40 -6.84
C ALA A 280 9.29 -14.92 -7.23
N ASN A 281 9.17 -14.10 -8.28
CA ASN A 281 7.93 -13.46 -8.68
C ASN A 281 7.44 -13.85 -10.08
N GLN A 282 8.14 -14.74 -10.79
CA GLN A 282 7.58 -15.40 -11.97
C GLN A 282 6.48 -16.36 -11.51
N PRO A 283 5.28 -16.35 -12.15
CA PRO A 283 4.30 -17.39 -11.88
C PRO A 283 4.96 -18.74 -12.14
N GLN A 284 4.98 -19.62 -11.13
CA GLN A 284 5.32 -21.01 -11.34
C GLN A 284 4.26 -21.58 -12.29
N ASN A 285 4.56 -21.61 -13.58
CA ASN A 285 3.86 -22.47 -14.50
C ASN A 285 4.26 -23.91 -14.13
N ALA A 286 3.41 -24.55 -13.34
CA ALA A 286 3.29 -25.99 -13.22
C ALA A 286 1.85 -26.36 -13.59
#